data_AF-A0A7C4SFC7-F1
#
_entry.id   AF-A0A7C4SFC7-F1
#
_cell.length_a   1.000
_cell.length_b   1.000
_cell.length_c   1.000
_cell.angle_alpha   90.00
_cell.angle_beta   90.00
_cell.angle_gamma   90.00
#
_symmetry.space_group_name_H-M   'P 1'
#
loop_
_entity.id
_entity.type
_entity.pdbx_description
1 polymer ?
#
loop_
_entity_poly.entity_id
_entity_poly.type
_entity_poly.pdbx_seq_one_letter_code
_entity_poly.pdbx_strand_id
1 'polypeptide(L)'
;MRSSYVPDSGYDIGNGFDALVLYADTQQITLKYTGEDSTRQGYTVYIAGICVEPSLLGLYQQWNASGRGRLPAVRGGQPIGRARGAQIDVGVRDNNVFMDPRSRKDWWQR
;
A
#
# COMPACT_ATOMS: atom_id res chain seq x y z
N MET A 1 -3.64 -20.66 3.45
CA MET A 1 -2.92 -19.42 3.06
C MET A 1 -3.45 -18.27 3.90
N ARG A 2 -2.58 -17.36 4.36
CA ARG A 2 -2.98 -16.20 5.18
C ARG A 2 -3.34 -15.01 4.28
N SER A 3 -4.46 -14.36 4.56
CA SER A 3 -4.89 -13.13 3.87
C SER A 3 -4.12 -11.92 4.39
N SER A 4 -3.80 -11.00 3.49
CA SER A 4 -3.19 -9.72 3.81
C SER A 4 -4.22 -8.61 3.63
N TYR A 5 -4.35 -7.77 4.65
CA TYR A 5 -5.31 -6.68 4.72
C TYR A 5 -4.59 -5.34 4.78
N VAL A 6 -5.24 -4.28 4.28
CA VAL A 6 -4.74 -2.90 4.43
C VAL A 6 -4.69 -2.53 5.92
N PRO A 7 -3.54 -2.09 6.44
CA PRO A 7 -3.47 -1.45 7.75
C PRO A 7 -4.36 -0.22 7.79
N ASP A 8 -5.23 -0.14 8.79
CA ASP A 8 -6.04 1.05 9.09
C ASP A 8 -5.10 2.23 9.43
N SER A 9 -5.34 3.36 8.79
CA SER A 9 -4.55 4.57 8.94
C SER A 9 -5.00 5.46 10.11
N GLY A 10 -6.24 5.28 10.57
CA GLY A 10 -6.90 6.17 11.53
C GLY A 10 -7.33 7.52 10.96
N TYR A 11 -7.22 7.73 9.64
CA TYR A 11 -7.71 8.93 8.94
C TYR A 11 -8.21 8.60 7.53
N ASP A 12 -8.84 9.57 6.87
CA ASP A 12 -9.39 9.42 5.51
C ASP A 12 -8.56 10.20 4.50
N ILE A 13 -8.13 9.57 3.41
CA ILE A 13 -7.49 10.25 2.26
C ILE A 13 -8.51 10.71 1.21
N GLY A 14 -9.81 10.60 1.51
CA GLY A 14 -10.94 10.95 0.69
C GLY A 14 -11.89 9.77 0.45
N ASN A 15 -13.20 9.99 0.59
CA ASN A 15 -14.28 9.04 0.26
C ASN A 15 -14.29 7.71 1.05
N GLY A 16 -13.79 7.71 2.29
CA GLY A 16 -13.73 6.54 3.14
C GLY A 16 -12.59 5.58 2.77
N PHE A 17 -11.50 6.10 2.19
CA PHE A 17 -10.32 5.33 1.81
C PHE A 17 -9.12 5.70 2.68
N ASP A 18 -8.23 4.74 2.89
CA ASP A 18 -7.05 4.88 3.74
C ASP A 18 -5.76 5.00 2.92
N ALA A 19 -5.70 4.32 1.77
CA ALA A 19 -4.49 4.28 0.96
C ALA A 19 -4.76 4.24 -0.55
N LEU A 20 -3.90 4.89 -1.32
CA LEU A 20 -3.79 4.75 -2.76
C LEU A 20 -2.84 3.60 -3.13
N VAL A 21 -3.18 2.86 -4.18
CA VAL A 21 -2.32 1.86 -4.80
C VAL A 21 -1.41 2.55 -5.82
N LEU A 22 -0.20 2.92 -5.38
CA LEU A 22 0.81 3.52 -6.27
C LEU A 22 1.36 2.50 -7.27
N TYR A 23 1.47 1.24 -6.88
CA TYR A 23 1.99 0.22 -7.75
C TYR A 23 1.42 -1.13 -7.37
N ALA A 24 1.13 -1.96 -8.38
CA ALA A 24 0.80 -3.36 -8.19
C ALA A 24 1.30 -4.20 -9.37
N ASP A 25 1.85 -5.36 -9.06
CA ASP A 25 2.05 -6.46 -10.00
C ASP A 25 1.55 -7.78 -9.37
N THR A 26 1.95 -8.93 -9.93
CA THR A 26 1.51 -10.24 -9.42
C THR A 26 2.17 -10.67 -8.10
N GLN A 27 3.18 -9.94 -7.63
CA GLN A 27 4.08 -10.32 -6.53
C GLN A 27 4.25 -9.24 -5.46
N GLN A 28 3.91 -7.99 -5.77
CA GLN A 28 4.09 -6.84 -4.89
C GLN A 28 3.03 -5.76 -5.08
N ILE A 29 2.76 -5.01 -4.01
CA ILE A 29 1.88 -3.86 -3.99
C ILE A 29 2.50 -2.73 -3.16
N THR A 30 2.35 -1.50 -3.61
CA THR A 30 2.79 -0.28 -2.90
C THR A 30 1.57 0.56 -2.54
N LEU A 31 1.40 0.82 -1.26
CA LEU A 31 0.31 1.59 -0.68
C LEU A 31 0.81 2.94 -0.18
N LYS A 32 0.11 4.01 -0.54
CA LYS A 32 0.39 5.38 -0.11
C LYS A 32 -0.74 5.89 0.74
N TYR A 33 -0.41 6.36 1.93
CA TYR A 33 -1.39 6.84 2.90
C TYR A 33 -1.66 8.34 2.78
N THR A 34 -1.58 8.85 1.56
CA THR A 34 -1.93 10.22 1.15
C THR A 34 -2.52 10.17 -0.26
N GLY A 35 -3.13 11.27 -0.71
CA GLY A 35 -3.93 11.33 -1.94
C GLY A 35 -3.15 11.58 -3.23
N GLU A 36 -1.83 11.78 -3.18
CA GLU A 36 -1.02 12.07 -4.35
C GLU A 36 -0.34 10.82 -4.94
N ASP A 37 -0.20 10.80 -6.27
CA ASP A 37 0.64 9.83 -7.00
C ASP A 37 2.13 10.19 -6.86
N SER A 38 2.60 10.21 -5.60
CA SER A 38 3.96 10.57 -5.29
C SER A 38 4.44 9.93 -4.00
N THR A 39 5.75 9.95 -3.94
CA THR A 39 6.59 9.35 -2.93
C THR A 39 6.98 10.33 -1.85
N ARG A 40 6.87 11.62 -2.17
CA ARG A 40 7.58 12.72 -1.52
C ARG A 40 7.18 12.97 -0.08
N GLN A 41 5.90 12.90 0.25
CA GLN A 41 5.37 13.32 1.54
C GLN A 41 4.49 12.27 2.18
N GLY A 42 4.68 11.97 3.46
CA GLY A 42 3.89 10.99 4.19
C GLY A 42 4.20 9.53 3.86
N TYR A 43 3.49 8.64 4.55
CA TYR A 43 3.83 7.22 4.64
C TYR A 43 3.57 6.45 3.35
N THR A 44 4.51 5.58 2.99
CA THR A 44 4.29 4.58 1.94
C THR A 44 4.78 3.23 2.41
N VAL A 45 3.96 2.21 2.17
CA VAL A 45 4.24 0.83 2.51
C VAL A 45 4.45 0.05 1.22
N TYR A 46 5.57 -0.64 1.14
CA TYR A 46 5.91 -1.58 0.08
C TYR A 46 5.73 -2.99 0.62
N ILE A 47 5.00 -3.82 -0.10
CA ILE A 47 4.75 -5.21 0.30
C ILE A 47 5.14 -6.10 -0.88
N ALA A 48 6.08 -7.01 -0.67
CA ALA A 48 6.50 -8.01 -1.64
C ALA A 48 6.29 -9.44 -1.11
N GLY A 49 6.30 -10.42 -2.02
CA GLY A 49 6.02 -11.81 -1.68
C GLY A 49 4.51 -12.09 -1.50
N ILE A 50 3.65 -11.27 -2.12
CA ILE A 50 2.19 -11.37 -2.03
C ILE A 50 1.57 -11.73 -3.39
N CYS A 51 0.55 -12.59 -3.41
CA CYS A 51 -0.37 -12.72 -4.52
C CYS A 51 -1.38 -11.57 -4.40
N VAL A 52 -1.17 -10.48 -5.14
CA VAL A 52 -2.11 -9.34 -5.15
C VAL A 52 -3.49 -9.81 -5.60
N GLU A 53 -4.53 -9.27 -4.98
CA GLU A 53 -5.91 -9.58 -5.31
C GLU A 53 -6.17 -9.29 -6.81
N PRO A 54 -6.64 -10.28 -7.61
CA PRO A 54 -6.72 -10.13 -9.06
C PRO A 54 -7.57 -8.97 -9.56
N SER A 55 -8.70 -8.66 -8.92
CA SER A 55 -9.56 -7.55 -9.35
C SER A 55 -8.91 -6.19 -9.09
N LEU A 56 -8.19 -6.04 -7.98
CA LEU A 56 -7.41 -4.86 -7.64
C LEU A 56 -6.23 -4.68 -8.60
N LEU A 57 -5.51 -5.76 -8.92
CA LEU A 57 -4.44 -5.74 -9.90
C LEU A 57 -4.95 -5.35 -11.29
N GLY A 58 -6.07 -5.94 -11.73
CA GLY A 58 -6.70 -5.60 -13.00
C GLY A 58 -7.13 -4.13 -13.08
N LEU A 59 -7.71 -3.60 -12.00
CA LEU A 59 -8.09 -2.19 -11.91
C LEU A 59 -6.88 -1.26 -11.98
N TYR A 60 -5.81 -1.55 -11.24
CA TYR A 60 -4.56 -0.80 -11.30
C TYR A 60 -3.98 -0.80 -12.72
N GLN A 61 -3.87 -1.96 -13.35
CA GLN A 61 -3.32 -2.10 -14.70
C GLN A 61 -4.15 -1.33 -15.73
N GLN A 62 -5.48 -1.40 -15.64
CA GLN A 62 -6.39 -0.67 -16.51
C GLN A 62 -6.17 0.84 -16.39
N TRP A 63 -6.15 1.38 -15.17
CA TRP A 63 -6.03 2.82 -14.94
C TRP A 63 -4.62 3.33 -15.27
N ASN A 64 -3.59 2.52 -15.01
CA ASN A 64 -2.23 2.82 -15.40
C ASN A 64 -2.07 2.85 -16.94
N ALA A 65 -2.67 1.89 -17.65
CA ALA A 65 -2.69 1.87 -19.10
C ALA A 65 -3.50 3.03 -19.71
N SER A 66 -4.53 3.53 -19.02
CA SER A 66 -5.30 4.71 -19.43
C SER A 66 -4.62 6.04 -19.06
N GLY A 67 -3.30 6.06 -18.89
CA GLY A 67 -2.54 7.28 -18.61
C GLY A 67 -2.50 7.72 -17.15
N ARG A 68 -2.95 6.87 -16.21
CA ARG A 68 -2.72 7.04 -14.77
C ARG A 68 -3.26 8.36 -14.18
N GLY A 69 -4.30 8.93 -14.77
CA GLY A 69 -4.96 10.15 -14.24
C GLY A 69 -5.65 9.96 -12.88
N ARG A 70 -5.80 8.71 -12.43
CA ARG A 70 -6.25 8.31 -11.09
C ARG A 70 -5.67 6.94 -10.75
N LEU A 71 -5.62 6.64 -9.46
CA LEU A 71 -5.16 5.36 -8.94
C LEU A 71 -6.22 4.71 -8.05
N PRO A 72 -6.30 3.36 -8.00
CA PRO A 72 -7.19 2.68 -7.09
C PRO A 72 -6.90 3.09 -5.65
N ALA A 73 -7.96 3.21 -4.85
CA ALA A 73 -7.88 3.46 -3.41
C ALA A 73 -8.48 2.26 -2.66
N VAL A 74 -7.95 1.98 -1.47
CA VAL A 74 -8.34 0.85 -0.63
C VAL A 74 -8.64 1.32 0.80
N ARG A 75 -9.58 0.65 1.46
CA ARG A 75 -10.02 0.97 2.83
C ARG A 75 -9.21 0.21 3.86
N GLY A 76 -9.11 0.74 5.08
CA GLY A 76 -8.64 -0.01 6.25
C GLY A 76 -9.38 -1.34 6.37
N GLY A 77 -8.63 -2.44 6.58
CA GLY A 77 -9.19 -3.79 6.67
C GLY A 77 -9.64 -4.41 5.35
N GLN A 78 -9.48 -3.74 4.20
CA GLN A 78 -9.76 -4.34 2.89
C GLN A 78 -8.71 -5.40 2.54
N PRO A 79 -9.09 -6.59 2.04
CA PRO A 79 -8.12 -7.58 1.57
C PRO A 79 -7.43 -7.09 0.28
N ILE A 80 -6.11 -7.18 0.23
CA ILE A 80 -5.28 -6.75 -0.92
C ILE A 80 -4.53 -7.91 -1.58
N GLY A 81 -4.58 -9.10 -0.96
CA GLY A 81 -3.93 -10.28 -1.49
C GLY A 81 -3.70 -11.34 -0.43
N ARG A 82 -2.84 -12.30 -0.75
CA ARG A 82 -2.45 -13.40 0.14
C ARG A 82 -0.94 -13.60 0.09
N ALA A 83 -0.31 -13.97 1.19
CA ALA A 83 1.11 -14.32 1.17
C ALA A 83 1.38 -15.46 0.18
N ARG A 84 2.42 -15.32 -0.66
CA ARG A 84 2.84 -16.36 -1.63
C ARG A 84 3.43 -17.58 -0.94
N GLY A 85 4.02 -17.40 0.23
CA GLY A 85 4.65 -18.44 1.01
C GLY A 85 4.62 -18.13 2.50
N ALA A 86 5.66 -18.58 3.21
CA ALA A 86 5.80 -18.37 4.65
C ALA A 86 6.29 -16.97 5.03
N GLN A 87 6.82 -16.20 4.07
CA GLN A 87 7.39 -14.88 4.27
C GLN A 87 6.77 -13.87 3.31
N ILE A 88 6.65 -12.63 3.80
CA ILE A 88 6.44 -11.42 3.02
C ILE A 88 7.49 -10.41 3.45
N ASP A 89 7.88 -9.52 2.55
CA ASP A 89 8.79 -8.42 2.86
C ASP A 89 7.99 -7.13 2.92
N VAL A 90 8.20 -6.36 3.99
CA VAL A 90 7.51 -5.09 4.21
C VAL A 90 8.54 -3.99 4.41
N GLY A 91 8.56 -3.02 3.50
CA GLY A 91 9.31 -1.79 3.64
C GLY A 91 8.38 -0.63 3.94
N VAL A 92 8.75 0.26 4.85
CA VAL A 92 7.98 1.48 5.12
C VAL A 92 8.89 2.67 4.95
N ARG A 93 8.39 3.72 4.32
CA ARG A 93 9.04 5.02 4.27
C ARG A 93 8.13 6.11 4.81
N ASP A 94 8.75 7.18 5.28
CA ASP A 94 8.11 8.46 5.57
C ASP A 94 8.93 9.59 4.95
N ASN A 95 8.28 10.51 4.23
CA ASN A 95 8.91 11.65 3.57
C ASN A 95 10.21 11.30 2.80
N ASN A 96 10.16 10.23 1.98
CA ASN A 96 11.28 9.65 1.20
C ASN A 96 12.40 8.95 1.99
N VAL A 97 12.27 8.70 3.29
CA VAL A 97 13.27 7.97 4.09
C VAL A 97 12.72 6.61 4.51
N PHE A 98 13.48 5.53 4.29
CA PHE A 98 13.11 4.20 4.81
C PHE A 98 13.28 4.14 6.32
N MET A 99 12.29 3.55 6.98
CA MET A 99 12.16 3.46 8.43
C MET A 99 12.38 2.01 8.86
N ASP A 100 12.97 1.76 10.03
CA ASP A 100 12.93 0.42 10.62
C ASP A 100 11.58 0.23 11.35
N PRO A 101 10.68 -0.65 10.86
CA PRO A 101 9.36 -0.86 11.46
C PRO A 101 9.40 -1.39 12.90
N ARG A 102 10.55 -1.88 13.36
CA ARG A 102 10.73 -2.40 14.73
C ARG A 102 11.29 -1.34 15.68
N SER A 103 11.79 -0.23 15.14
CA SER A 103 12.59 0.75 15.84
C SER A 103 11.74 1.90 16.37
N ARG A 104 11.43 1.91 17.68
CA ARG A 104 10.61 2.95 18.31
C ARG A 104 11.15 4.39 18.15
N LYS A 105 12.44 4.57 17.85
CA LYS A 105 13.04 5.90 17.62
C LYS A 105 12.64 6.49 16.27
N ASP A 106 12.30 5.64 15.30
CA ASP A 106 11.98 6.05 13.93
C ASP A 106 10.49 6.42 13.82
N TRP A 107 9.68 6.14 14.83
CA TRP A 107 8.23 6.40 14.81
C TRP A 107 7.86 7.54 15.75
N TRP A 108 6.76 8.21 15.43
CA TRP A 108 6.10 9.16 16.31
C TRP A 108 5.94 8.57 17.71
N GLN A 109 6.50 9.28 18.69
CA GLN A 109 6.32 8.94 20.09
C GLN A 109 5.03 9.59 20.57
N ARG A 110 4.10 8.76 21.05
CA ARG A 110 2.94 9.22 21.81
C ARG A 110 3.35 9.53 23.24
#